data_AF-A0A3Q3F272-F1
#
_entry.id   AF-A0A3Q3F272-F1
#
_cell.length_a   1.000
_cell.length_b   1.000
_cell.length_c   1.000
_cell.angle_alpha   90.00
_cell.angle_beta   90.00
_cell.angle_gamma   90.00
#
_symmetry.space_group_name_H-M   'P 1'
#
loop_
_entity.id
_entity.type
_entity.pdbx_description
1 polymer ?
#
loop_
_entity_poly.entity_id
_entity_poly.type
_entity_poly.pdbx_seq_one_letter_code
_entity_poly.pdbx_strand_id
1 'polypeptide(L)'
;MASRKMRMKKSKEETAEWTGLFLNDLKTENESLVFVKRMMAVAVSSITYLRGIFPEDAYRSRYLEDLCIKVLREDRNTPGASKVVKWIMGSFDALEKQYLQIVFIGVYTNPDEPNCIVESYQFKFKYTKKGPEMDILRNNDVEVQVTLEDTKRASVLLIRKLFLLMQNLEALPNNVYLTMKLYYYDDITPADYQPPGFKEGECDSLWFEGMAMHFKVGEVQTAFHTLRVRVSAEKGRLEKLQEGNHLREIKRTPLTNPPEREIIKDPRQKKYEEKDPPSEDESAQFKKPKRPLAKVQ
;
A
#
# COMPACT_ATOMS: atom_id res chain seq x y z
N MET A 1 32.75 28.86 12.24
CA MET A 1 33.37 27.74 11.49
C MET A 1 32.90 26.34 11.92
N ALA A 2 32.42 26.14 13.16
CA ALA A 2 31.91 24.84 13.64
C ALA A 2 30.62 24.35 12.92
N SER A 3 29.63 25.23 12.68
CA SER A 3 28.37 24.84 12.04
C SER A 3 28.51 24.34 10.59
N ARG A 4 29.51 24.83 9.85
CA ARG A 4 29.79 24.40 8.48
C ARG A 4 30.42 23.00 8.46
N LYS A 5 31.28 22.69 9.43
CA LYS A 5 31.87 21.34 9.61
C LYS A 5 30.83 20.31 10.09
N MET A 6 29.92 20.67 11.00
CA MET A 6 28.81 19.79 11.41
C MET A 6 27.85 19.48 10.26
N ARG A 7 27.46 20.48 9.46
CA ARG A 7 26.56 20.29 8.31
C ARG A 7 27.18 19.39 7.23
N MET A 8 28.48 19.52 6.97
CA MET A 8 29.19 18.65 6.03
C MET A 8 29.41 17.23 6.54
N LYS A 9 29.51 17.02 7.86
CA LYS A 9 29.61 15.68 8.46
C LYS A 9 28.27 14.95 8.36
N LYS A 10 27.17 15.63 8.72
CA LYS A 10 25.80 15.11 8.61
C LYS A 10 25.42 14.75 7.17
N SER A 11 25.72 15.62 6.20
CA SER A 11 25.41 15.33 4.78
C SER A 11 26.21 14.15 4.22
N LYS A 12 27.44 13.93 4.68
CA LYS A 12 28.26 12.78 4.27
C LYS A 12 27.75 11.46 4.85
N GLU A 13 27.29 11.49 6.10
CA GLU A 13 26.71 10.33 6.79
C GLU A 13 25.36 9.92 6.18
N GLU A 14 24.46 10.89 5.97
CA GLU A 14 23.18 10.69 5.25
C GLU A 14 23.40 10.13 3.83
N THR A 15 24.44 10.60 3.14
CA THR A 15 24.80 10.09 1.80
C THR A 15 25.30 8.65 1.86
N ALA A 16 26.12 8.29 2.86
CA ALA A 16 26.64 6.94 3.03
C ALA A 16 25.51 5.93 3.36
N GLU A 17 24.59 6.32 4.25
CA GLU A 17 23.41 5.52 4.59
C GLU A 17 22.50 5.30 3.39
N TRP A 18 22.23 6.35 2.61
CA TRP A 18 21.46 6.25 1.37
C TRP A 18 22.14 5.28 0.38
N THR A 19 23.45 5.40 0.16
CA THR A 19 24.17 4.52 -0.79
C THR A 19 24.17 3.05 -0.42
N GLY A 20 23.99 2.74 0.88
CA GLY A 20 23.83 1.37 1.34
C GLY A 20 22.52 0.71 0.90
N LEU A 21 21.52 1.51 0.50
CA LEU A 21 20.19 1.06 0.12
C LEU A 21 19.86 1.37 -1.34
N PHE A 22 20.25 2.55 -1.83
CA PHE A 22 19.84 3.09 -3.13
C PHE A 22 21.01 3.68 -3.90
N LEU A 23 20.82 3.93 -5.19
CA LEU A 23 21.84 4.56 -6.03
C LEU A 23 21.90 6.08 -5.75
N ASN A 24 23.09 6.66 -5.90
CA ASN A 24 23.33 8.10 -5.76
C ASN A 24 23.13 8.88 -7.07
N ASP A 25 22.82 8.18 -8.16
CA ASP A 25 22.47 8.76 -9.45
C ASP A 25 21.34 7.91 -10.07
N LEU A 26 20.42 8.57 -10.79
CA LEU A 26 19.23 7.95 -11.38
C LEU A 26 18.96 8.56 -12.77
N LYS A 27 20.01 8.63 -13.60
CA LYS A 27 19.95 9.25 -14.93
C LYS A 27 19.52 8.29 -16.02
N THR A 28 19.76 7.01 -15.82
CA THR A 28 19.44 5.97 -16.81
C THR A 28 18.23 5.15 -16.40
N GLU A 29 17.59 4.53 -17.40
CA GLU A 29 16.47 3.62 -17.18
C GLU A 29 16.87 2.43 -16.30
N ASN A 30 18.08 1.90 -16.49
CA ASN A 30 18.60 0.80 -15.67
C ASN A 30 18.83 1.20 -14.21
N GLU A 31 19.37 2.39 -13.94
CA GLU A 31 19.53 2.88 -12.56
C GLU A 31 18.17 3.09 -11.88
N SER A 32 17.22 3.66 -12.63
CA SER A 32 15.85 3.83 -12.18
C SER A 32 15.18 2.47 -11.88
N LEU A 33 15.39 1.46 -12.73
CA LEU A 33 14.91 0.10 -12.54
C LEU A 33 15.51 -0.55 -11.29
N VAL A 34 16.84 -0.46 -11.10
CA VAL A 34 17.52 -0.96 -9.89
C VAL A 34 16.95 -0.28 -8.65
N PHE A 35 16.69 1.03 -8.73
CA PHE A 35 16.09 1.78 -7.64
C PHE A 35 14.69 1.27 -7.28
N VAL A 36 13.77 1.10 -8.24
CA VAL A 36 12.41 0.63 -7.93
C VAL A 36 12.39 -0.81 -7.40
N LYS A 37 13.27 -1.70 -7.88
CA LYS A 37 13.45 -3.05 -7.30
C LYS A 37 13.82 -2.99 -5.83
N ARG A 38 14.81 -2.16 -5.50
CA ARG A 38 15.27 -1.98 -4.11
C ARG A 38 14.20 -1.31 -3.24
N MET A 39 13.47 -0.33 -3.79
CA MET A 39 12.42 0.36 -3.06
C MET A 39 11.26 -0.58 -2.71
N MET A 40 10.85 -1.44 -3.65
CA MET A 40 9.89 -2.51 -3.40
C MET A 40 10.41 -3.47 -2.31
N ALA A 41 11.65 -3.95 -2.41
CA ALA A 41 12.22 -4.86 -1.42
C ALA A 41 12.27 -4.24 -0.01
N VAL A 42 12.67 -2.97 0.11
CA VAL A 42 12.69 -2.22 1.38
C VAL A 42 11.28 -2.04 1.95
N ALA A 43 10.31 -1.70 1.11
CA ALA A 43 8.94 -1.49 1.55
C ALA A 43 8.27 -2.81 1.99
N VAL A 44 8.45 -3.91 1.24
CA VAL A 44 7.97 -5.24 1.65
C VAL A 44 8.64 -5.66 2.97
N SER A 45 9.95 -5.50 3.10
CA SER A 45 10.67 -5.83 4.34
C SER A 45 10.18 -5.01 5.54
N SER A 46 9.93 -3.71 5.34
CA SER A 46 9.39 -2.84 6.39
C SER A 46 8.00 -3.30 6.82
N ILE A 47 7.13 -3.66 5.87
CA ILE A 47 5.80 -4.17 6.17
C ILE A 47 5.89 -5.48 6.96
N THR A 48 6.62 -6.48 6.47
CA THR A 48 6.68 -7.79 7.13
C THR A 48 7.29 -7.69 8.54
N TYR A 49 8.24 -6.78 8.73
CA TYR A 49 8.83 -6.52 10.05
C TYR A 49 7.83 -5.84 10.99
N LEU A 50 7.23 -4.72 10.58
CA LEU A 50 6.31 -3.94 11.41
C LEU A 50 5.04 -4.72 11.76
N ARG A 51 4.67 -5.69 10.94
CA ARG A 51 3.53 -6.58 11.17
C ARG A 51 3.90 -7.83 11.98
N GLY A 52 5.17 -8.00 12.33
CA GLY A 52 5.64 -9.14 13.15
C GLY A 52 5.52 -10.49 12.44
N ILE A 53 5.59 -10.51 11.10
CA ILE A 53 5.38 -11.74 10.31
C ILE A 53 6.55 -12.72 10.45
N PHE A 54 7.76 -12.20 10.61
CA PHE A 54 8.98 -13.01 10.75
C PHE A 54 9.78 -12.56 11.98
N PRO A 55 10.59 -13.46 12.57
CA PRO A 55 11.44 -13.13 13.72
C PRO A 55 12.57 -12.14 13.36
N GLU A 56 13.16 -11.53 14.38
CA GLU A 56 14.19 -10.48 14.28
C GLU A 56 15.42 -10.91 13.46
N ASP A 57 15.83 -12.17 13.55
CA ASP A 57 16.98 -12.75 12.86
C ASP A 57 16.75 -12.97 11.35
N ALA A 58 15.50 -12.93 10.88
CA ALA A 58 15.18 -12.91 9.46
C ALA A 58 15.53 -11.56 8.78
N TYR A 59 15.94 -10.56 9.57
CA TYR A 59 16.21 -9.21 9.08
C TYR A 59 17.64 -8.75 9.33
N ARG A 60 18.04 -7.72 8.59
CA ARG A 60 19.26 -6.95 8.81
C ARG A 60 18.90 -5.48 8.99
N SER A 61 19.41 -4.86 10.05
CA SER A 61 19.23 -3.42 10.29
C SER A 61 20.01 -2.58 9.27
N ARG A 62 19.36 -1.54 8.76
CA ARG A 62 19.93 -0.49 7.91
C ARG A 62 19.34 0.85 8.33
N TYR A 63 20.01 1.94 7.97
CA TYR A 63 19.52 3.29 8.25
C TYR A 63 19.11 3.97 6.95
N LEU A 64 17.97 4.64 7.01
CA LEU A 64 17.47 5.54 5.98
C LEU A 64 17.19 6.88 6.65
N GLU A 65 18.18 7.79 6.58
CA GLU A 65 18.24 8.95 7.48
C GLU A 65 18.18 8.50 8.96
N ASP A 66 17.31 9.11 9.76
CA ASP A 66 17.08 8.80 11.17
C ASP A 66 16.26 7.51 11.40
N LEU A 67 15.82 6.81 10.35
CA LEU A 67 14.98 5.62 10.46
C LEU A 67 15.82 4.34 10.44
N CYS A 68 15.75 3.56 11.51
CA CYS A 68 16.23 2.18 11.51
C CYS A 68 15.20 1.29 10.79
N ILE A 69 15.55 0.85 9.59
CA ILE A 69 14.75 -0.07 8.78
C ILE A 69 15.28 -1.50 8.89
N LYS A 70 14.38 -2.46 8.75
CA LYS A 70 14.69 -3.89 8.75
C LYS A 70 14.54 -4.43 7.36
N VAL A 71 15.64 -4.88 6.78
CA VAL A 71 15.68 -5.42 5.42
C VAL A 71 15.72 -6.94 5.52
N LEU A 72 14.77 -7.62 4.87
CA LEU A 72 14.74 -9.07 4.81
C LEU A 72 16.04 -9.60 4.20
N ARG A 73 16.54 -10.68 4.78
CA ARG A 73 17.67 -11.44 4.21
C ARG A 73 17.23 -12.86 3.98
N GLU A 74 17.86 -13.52 3.00
CA GLU A 74 17.75 -14.97 2.92
C GLU A 74 18.43 -15.57 4.15
N ASP A 75 17.69 -16.42 4.84
CA ASP A 75 18.17 -17.14 6.01
C ASP A 75 17.64 -18.57 6.00
N ARG A 76 18.50 -19.51 6.38
CA ARG A 76 18.17 -20.93 6.44
C ARG A 76 17.22 -21.24 7.59
N ASN A 77 17.27 -20.45 8.66
CA ASN A 77 16.45 -20.70 9.85
C ASN A 77 14.98 -20.24 9.68
N THR A 78 14.72 -19.34 8.73
CA THR A 78 13.37 -18.82 8.46
C THR A 78 12.97 -19.07 6.99
N PRO A 79 12.46 -20.28 6.64
CA PRO A 79 12.09 -20.61 5.27
C PRO A 79 11.02 -19.68 4.68
N GLY A 80 10.09 -19.18 5.50
CA GLY A 80 9.05 -18.24 5.08
C GLY A 80 9.61 -16.91 4.58
N ALA A 81 10.57 -16.33 5.31
CA ALA A 81 11.27 -15.11 4.92
C ALA A 81 12.03 -15.32 3.60
N SER A 82 12.76 -16.44 3.49
CA SER A 82 13.47 -16.81 2.26
C SER A 82 12.51 -17.00 1.08
N LYS A 83 11.29 -17.51 1.30
CA LYS A 83 10.28 -17.63 0.25
C LYS A 83 9.81 -16.25 -0.24
N VAL A 84 9.58 -15.30 0.67
CA VAL A 84 9.21 -13.92 0.30
C VAL A 84 10.34 -13.23 -0.49
N VAL A 85 11.60 -13.41 -0.09
CA VAL A 85 12.74 -12.89 -0.85
C VAL A 85 12.77 -13.46 -2.27
N LYS A 86 12.56 -14.78 -2.42
CA LYS A 86 12.48 -15.42 -3.74
C LYS A 86 11.31 -14.92 -4.58
N TRP A 87 10.15 -14.64 -3.99
CA TRP A 87 9.02 -14.03 -4.69
C TRP A 87 9.33 -12.62 -5.18
N ILE A 88 9.96 -11.79 -4.33
CA ILE A 88 10.43 -10.46 -4.72
C ILE A 88 11.39 -10.58 -5.91
N MET A 89 12.39 -11.46 -5.82
CA MET A 89 13.35 -11.68 -6.90
C MET A 89 12.70 -12.19 -8.19
N GLY A 90 11.77 -13.14 -8.09
CA GLY A 90 11.04 -13.69 -9.23
C GLY A 90 10.21 -12.64 -9.98
N SER A 91 9.68 -11.65 -9.25
CA SER A 91 8.94 -10.53 -9.86
C SER A 91 9.83 -9.55 -10.64
N PHE A 92 11.15 -9.56 -10.41
CA PHE A 92 12.06 -8.62 -11.07
C PHE A 92 12.20 -8.90 -12.56
N ASP A 93 12.02 -10.14 -13.02
CA ASP A 93 12.01 -10.47 -14.46
C ASP A 93 10.83 -9.75 -15.17
N ALA A 94 9.65 -9.77 -14.56
CA ALA A 94 8.47 -9.08 -15.09
C ALA A 94 8.64 -7.55 -15.06
N LEU A 95 9.36 -7.03 -14.05
CA LEU A 95 9.67 -5.61 -13.93
C LEU A 95 10.70 -5.17 -14.99
N GLU A 96 11.72 -5.99 -15.26
CA GLU A 96 12.74 -5.75 -16.31
C GLU A 96 12.13 -5.70 -17.71
N LYS A 97 11.17 -6.59 -17.98
CA LYS A 97 10.44 -6.64 -19.25
C LYS A 97 9.33 -5.60 -19.36
N GLN A 98 9.12 -4.79 -18.31
CA GLN A 98 8.03 -3.81 -18.20
C GLN A 98 6.62 -4.42 -18.26
N TYR A 99 6.49 -5.72 -18.04
CA TYR A 99 5.20 -6.43 -18.03
C TYR A 99 4.44 -6.21 -16.74
N LEU A 100 5.15 -6.03 -15.62
CA LEU A 100 4.54 -6.00 -14.29
C LEU A 100 3.76 -4.70 -14.04
N GLN A 101 2.45 -4.81 -13.80
CA GLN A 101 1.58 -3.70 -13.43
C GLN A 101 1.41 -3.60 -11.90
N ILE A 102 1.15 -4.73 -11.24
CA ILE A 102 0.88 -4.76 -9.80
C ILE A 102 1.55 -5.99 -9.17
N VAL A 103 2.32 -5.77 -8.10
CA VAL A 103 2.60 -6.81 -7.10
C VAL A 103 1.56 -6.68 -6.01
N PHE A 104 0.83 -7.76 -5.78
CA PHE A 104 -0.15 -7.87 -4.71
C PHE A 104 0.35 -8.86 -3.67
N ILE A 105 0.42 -8.45 -2.40
CA ILE A 105 0.69 -9.33 -1.27
C ILE A 105 -0.56 -9.37 -0.41
N GLY A 106 -1.15 -10.55 -0.24
CA GLY A 106 -2.31 -10.79 0.61
C GLY A 106 -1.94 -11.50 1.89
N VAL A 107 -2.57 -11.11 2.99
CA VAL A 107 -2.51 -11.79 4.29
C VAL A 107 -3.87 -12.42 4.55
N TYR A 108 -3.87 -13.72 4.85
CA TYR A 108 -5.07 -14.50 5.14
C TYR A 108 -4.84 -15.41 6.36
N THR A 109 -5.94 -15.81 7.00
CA THR A 109 -5.94 -16.57 8.27
C THR A 109 -6.39 -18.01 8.06
N ASN A 110 -7.30 -18.25 7.11
CA ASN A 110 -7.82 -19.57 6.80
C ASN A 110 -7.04 -20.22 5.63
N PRO A 111 -6.25 -21.28 5.86
CA PRO A 111 -5.50 -21.94 4.79
C PRO A 111 -6.38 -22.60 3.73
N ASP A 112 -7.62 -22.96 4.07
CA ASP A 112 -8.58 -23.56 3.14
C ASP A 112 -9.24 -22.52 2.23
N GLU A 113 -9.15 -21.23 2.59
CA GLU A 113 -9.72 -20.10 1.84
C GLU A 113 -8.67 -19.02 1.54
N PRO A 114 -7.63 -19.31 0.74
CA PRO A 114 -6.52 -18.39 0.48
C PRO A 114 -6.91 -17.11 -0.28
N ASN A 115 -8.16 -17.04 -0.77
CA ASN A 115 -8.70 -15.85 -1.44
C ASN A 115 -9.46 -14.91 -0.50
N CYS A 116 -9.78 -15.36 0.73
CA CYS A 116 -10.38 -14.54 1.78
C CYS A 116 -9.26 -13.87 2.60
N ILE A 117 -9.04 -12.58 2.37
CA ILE A 117 -7.92 -11.84 2.96
C ILE A 117 -8.37 -10.87 4.06
N VAL A 118 -7.49 -10.63 5.02
CA VAL A 118 -7.68 -9.66 6.11
C VAL A 118 -6.90 -8.38 5.90
N GLU A 119 -5.82 -8.46 5.13
CA GLU A 119 -4.93 -7.33 4.83
C GLU A 119 -4.27 -7.55 3.45
N SER A 120 -4.00 -6.46 2.73
CA SER A 120 -3.24 -6.52 1.47
C SER A 120 -2.37 -5.31 1.24
N TYR A 121 -1.30 -5.55 0.48
CA TYR A 121 -0.30 -4.56 0.10
C TYR A 121 -0.12 -4.61 -1.41
N GLN A 122 -0.36 -3.48 -2.08
CA GLN A 122 -0.26 -3.37 -3.52
C GLN A 122 0.85 -2.41 -3.89
N PHE A 123 1.77 -2.88 -4.74
CA PHE A 123 2.83 -2.10 -5.36
C PHE A 123 2.50 -1.98 -6.84
N LYS A 124 2.03 -0.81 -7.26
CA LYS A 124 1.66 -0.54 -8.64
C LYS A 124 2.81 0.14 -9.35
N PHE A 125 3.16 -0.37 -10.52
CA PHE A 125 4.23 0.14 -11.37
C PHE A 125 3.62 0.86 -12.56
N LYS A 126 4.25 1.96 -12.96
CA LYS A 126 4.07 2.58 -14.27
C LYS A 126 5.45 2.80 -14.88
N TYR A 127 5.57 2.55 -16.17
CA TYR A 127 6.79 2.74 -16.96
C TYR A 127 6.58 3.93 -17.88
N THR A 128 7.57 4.82 -17.95
CA THR A 128 7.45 5.98 -18.84
C THR A 128 8.71 6.15 -19.67
N LYS A 129 8.53 6.16 -21.00
CA LYS A 129 9.62 6.37 -21.97
C LYS A 129 10.08 7.83 -22.05
N LYS A 130 9.30 8.78 -21.52
CA LYS A 130 9.47 10.23 -21.67
C LYS A 130 9.49 11.02 -20.34
N GLY A 131 9.78 10.39 -19.21
CA GLY A 131 9.57 11.07 -17.93
C GLY A 131 8.14 10.94 -17.43
N PRO A 132 7.86 11.31 -16.18
CA PRO A 132 6.58 11.01 -15.57
C PRO A 132 5.44 11.90 -16.07
N GLU A 133 4.35 11.30 -16.53
CA GLU A 133 3.12 12.02 -16.87
C GLU A 133 2.24 12.17 -15.62
N MET A 134 1.99 13.40 -15.19
CA MET A 134 0.93 13.67 -14.21
C MET A 134 -0.42 13.76 -14.92
N ASP A 135 -1.37 12.92 -14.51
CA ASP A 135 -2.81 13.14 -14.72
C ASP A 135 -3.28 14.32 -13.84
N ILE A 136 -2.85 15.54 -14.16
CA ILE A 136 -3.49 16.75 -13.66
C ILE A 136 -3.78 17.60 -14.87
N LEU A 137 -5.07 17.85 -15.10
CA LEU A 137 -5.57 18.91 -15.99
C LEU A 137 -4.96 20.24 -15.54
N ARG A 138 -3.76 20.54 -16.02
CA ARG A 138 -3.05 21.79 -15.80
C ARG A 138 -2.57 22.27 -17.16
N ASN A 139 -3.18 23.35 -17.62
CA ASN A 139 -2.64 24.15 -18.71
C ASN A 139 -1.16 24.46 -18.43
N ASN A 140 -0.36 24.23 -19.46
CA ASN A 140 1.06 24.54 -19.67
C ASN A 140 2.02 23.35 -19.46
N ASP A 141 2.61 22.94 -20.60
CA ASP A 141 3.79 22.08 -20.79
C ASP A 141 4.98 22.56 -19.95
N VAL A 142 4.98 22.25 -18.66
CA VAL A 142 6.19 22.23 -17.86
C VAL A 142 6.47 20.77 -17.56
N GLU A 143 7.40 20.20 -18.33
CA GLU A 143 7.96 18.88 -18.08
C GLU A 143 8.66 18.94 -16.70
N VAL A 144 7.96 18.52 -15.65
CA VAL A 144 8.51 18.49 -14.29
C VAL A 144 9.54 17.36 -14.24
N GLN A 145 10.81 17.70 -14.43
CA GLN A 145 11.89 16.75 -14.25
C GLN A 145 12.00 16.37 -12.78
N VAL A 146 11.75 15.09 -12.49
CA VAL A 146 11.89 14.55 -11.13
C VAL A 146 13.36 14.51 -10.75
N THR A 147 13.72 15.26 -9.71
CA THR A 147 15.10 15.27 -9.22
C THR A 147 15.38 14.07 -8.32
N LEU A 148 16.66 13.73 -8.16
CA LEU A 148 17.08 12.74 -7.17
C LEU A 148 16.67 13.13 -5.75
N GLU A 149 16.70 14.42 -5.41
CA GLU A 149 16.31 14.90 -4.08
C GLU A 149 14.81 14.71 -3.83
N ASP A 150 13.97 14.93 -4.83
CA ASP A 150 12.53 14.64 -4.76
C ASP A 150 12.29 13.14 -4.56
N THR A 151 13.04 12.30 -5.28
CA THR A 151 12.99 10.84 -5.16
C THR A 151 13.39 10.39 -3.75
N LYS A 152 14.49 10.93 -3.20
CA LYS A 152 14.97 10.67 -1.84
C LYS A 152 13.91 11.03 -0.81
N ARG A 153 13.38 12.25 -0.88
CA ARG A 153 12.36 12.75 0.04
C ARG A 153 11.07 11.92 -0.03
N ALA A 154 10.63 11.56 -1.23
CA ALA A 154 9.45 10.70 -1.42
C ALA A 154 9.67 9.29 -0.85
N SER A 155 10.88 8.73 -0.99
CA SER A 155 11.24 7.40 -0.47
C SER A 155 11.18 7.36 1.06
N VAL A 156 11.82 8.34 1.71
CA VAL A 156 11.80 8.46 3.17
C VAL A 156 10.37 8.67 3.67
N LEU A 157 9.60 9.55 3.02
CA LEU A 157 8.21 9.80 3.39
C LEU A 157 7.33 8.56 3.24
N LEU A 158 7.54 7.76 2.19
CA LEU A 158 6.82 6.51 1.99
C LEU A 158 7.08 5.54 3.16
N ILE A 159 8.34 5.35 3.55
CA ILE A 159 8.69 4.48 4.68
C ILE A 159 8.12 5.02 6.01
N ARG A 160 8.23 6.32 6.29
CA ARG A 160 7.64 6.93 7.50
C ARG A 160 6.11 6.71 7.57
N LYS A 161 5.42 6.87 6.44
CA LYS A 161 3.98 6.61 6.36
C LYS A 161 3.62 5.14 6.56
N LEU A 162 4.44 4.21 6.06
CA LEU A 162 4.27 2.78 6.38
C LEU A 162 4.43 2.54 7.88
N PHE A 163 5.48 3.07 8.51
CA PHE A 163 5.68 2.97 9.97
C PHE A 163 4.46 3.45 10.74
N LEU A 164 3.98 4.65 10.42
CA LEU A 164 2.82 5.24 11.09
C LEU A 164 1.56 4.38 10.85
N LEU A 165 1.30 3.96 9.62
CA LEU A 165 0.10 3.18 9.31
C LEU A 165 0.11 1.83 10.02
N MET A 166 1.23 1.09 9.96
CA MET A 166 1.33 -0.24 10.57
C MET A 166 1.23 -0.19 12.11
N GLN A 167 1.72 0.88 12.76
CA GLN A 167 1.57 1.08 14.21
C GLN A 167 0.12 1.31 14.64
N ASN A 168 -0.71 1.82 13.75
CA ASN A 168 -2.12 2.10 14.02
C ASN A 168 -3.06 0.97 13.59
N LEU A 169 -2.54 -0.09 12.96
CA LEU A 169 -3.27 -1.32 12.71
C LEU A 169 -3.17 -2.23 13.93
N GLU A 170 -4.24 -2.98 14.21
CA GLU A 170 -4.20 -4.03 15.21
C GLU A 170 -3.13 -5.10 14.85
N ALA A 171 -2.63 -5.82 15.85
CA ALA A 171 -1.72 -6.94 15.63
C ALA A 171 -2.33 -7.96 14.64
N LEU A 172 -1.47 -8.65 13.88
CA LEU A 172 -1.93 -9.80 13.12
C LEU A 172 -2.30 -10.95 14.06
N PRO A 173 -3.31 -11.78 13.71
CA PRO A 173 -3.55 -13.04 14.40
C PRO A 173 -2.28 -13.90 14.43
N ASN A 174 -2.19 -14.81 15.39
CA ASN A 174 -0.97 -15.63 15.60
C ASN A 174 -0.59 -16.48 14.38
N ASN A 175 -1.58 -16.98 13.64
CA ASN A 175 -1.37 -17.78 12.45
C ASN A 175 -1.88 -17.01 11.23
N VAL A 176 -0.94 -16.54 10.43
CA VAL A 176 -1.23 -15.89 9.15
C VAL A 176 -0.43 -16.54 8.05
N TYR A 177 -1.00 -16.46 6.86
CA TYR A 177 -0.39 -16.95 5.64
C TYR A 177 -0.25 -15.80 4.65
N LEU A 178 0.78 -15.91 3.81
CA LEU A 178 1.06 -14.93 2.77
C LEU A 178 0.81 -15.54 1.39
N THR A 179 0.26 -14.73 0.51
CA THR A 179 0.19 -14.99 -0.93
C THR A 179 0.74 -13.79 -1.69
N MET A 180 1.40 -14.03 -2.82
CA MET A 180 1.86 -12.98 -3.71
C MET A 180 1.32 -13.26 -5.12
N LYS A 181 0.55 -12.32 -5.66
CA LYS A 181 0.03 -12.35 -7.03
C LYS A 181 0.68 -11.23 -7.85
N LEU A 182 0.99 -11.54 -9.10
CA LEU A 182 1.51 -10.56 -10.07
C LEU A 182 0.42 -10.30 -11.10
N TYR A 183 0.17 -9.03 -11.39
CA TYR A 183 -0.73 -8.60 -12.46
C TYR A 183 0.07 -7.88 -13.51
N TYR A 184 -0.22 -8.13 -14.78
CA TYR A 184 0.55 -7.64 -15.91
C TYR A 184 -0.22 -6.61 -16.74
N TYR A 185 0.49 -5.98 -17.66
CA TYR A 185 -0.09 -5.18 -18.74
C TYR A 185 -0.49 -6.09 -19.90
N ASP A 186 -1.80 -6.28 -20.08
CA ASP A 186 -2.39 -7.21 -21.06
C ASP A 186 -2.02 -6.89 -22.52
N ASP A 187 -1.70 -5.62 -22.81
CA ASP A 187 -1.39 -5.13 -24.16
C ASP A 187 0.01 -5.50 -24.65
N ILE A 188 0.94 -5.84 -23.73
CA ILE A 188 2.35 -6.10 -24.07
C ILE A 188 2.87 -7.46 -23.57
N THR A 189 2.15 -8.12 -22.66
CA THR A 189 2.64 -9.34 -22.01
C THR A 189 2.20 -10.57 -22.82
N PRO A 190 3.13 -11.44 -23.26
CA PRO A 190 2.77 -12.68 -23.94
C PRO A 190 1.88 -13.59 -23.08
N ALA A 191 0.92 -14.28 -23.69
CA ALA A 191 -0.01 -15.15 -22.96
C ALA A 191 0.66 -16.37 -22.30
N ASP A 192 1.82 -16.80 -22.81
CA ASP A 192 2.63 -17.90 -22.29
C ASP A 192 3.73 -17.44 -21.32
N TYR A 193 3.77 -16.15 -20.99
CA TYR A 193 4.78 -15.60 -20.09
C TYR A 193 4.58 -16.08 -18.65
N GLN A 194 5.62 -16.66 -18.07
CA GLN A 194 5.63 -17.12 -16.68
C GLN A 194 6.92 -16.68 -15.97
N PRO A 195 6.84 -15.78 -14.97
CA PRO A 195 8.05 -15.34 -14.26
C PRO A 195 8.62 -16.44 -13.35
N PRO A 196 9.92 -16.40 -13.06
CA PRO A 196 10.58 -17.36 -12.20
C PRO A 196 9.91 -17.45 -10.81
N GLY A 197 9.55 -18.67 -10.38
CA GLY A 197 8.96 -18.90 -9.06
C GLY A 197 7.45 -18.60 -8.95
N PHE A 198 6.81 -18.26 -10.07
CA PHE A 198 5.36 -18.04 -10.15
C PHE A 198 4.70 -19.05 -11.09
N LYS A 199 3.39 -19.20 -10.94
CA LYS A 199 2.53 -19.98 -11.82
C LYS A 199 1.30 -19.16 -12.21
N GLU A 200 0.63 -19.57 -13.26
CA GLU A 200 -0.64 -18.97 -13.67
C GLU A 200 -1.65 -18.98 -12.51
N GLY A 201 -2.37 -17.88 -12.35
CA GLY A 201 -3.35 -17.72 -11.28
C GLY A 201 -4.61 -18.51 -11.57
N GLU A 202 -5.02 -19.39 -10.64
CA GLU A 202 -6.23 -20.21 -10.79
C GLU A 202 -7.52 -19.42 -10.50
N CYS A 203 -7.42 -18.28 -9.79
CA CYS A 203 -8.56 -17.43 -9.43
C CYS A 203 -8.12 -15.98 -9.21
N ASP A 204 -8.76 -15.05 -9.92
CA ASP A 204 -8.46 -13.61 -9.84
C ASP A 204 -9.21 -12.89 -8.71
N SER A 205 -10.35 -13.42 -8.24
CA SER A 205 -11.13 -12.75 -7.22
C SER A 205 -10.55 -13.01 -5.83
N LEU A 206 -9.93 -11.98 -5.27
CA LEU A 206 -9.67 -11.86 -3.84
C LEU A 206 -10.78 -11.01 -3.21
N TRP A 207 -11.28 -11.42 -2.04
CA TRP A 207 -12.27 -10.66 -1.28
C TRP A 207 -11.81 -10.51 0.16
N PHE A 208 -12.30 -9.46 0.82
CA PHE A 208 -12.01 -9.25 2.23
C PHE A 208 -13.02 -10.02 3.09
N GLU A 209 -12.56 -10.57 4.22
CA GLU A 209 -13.41 -11.21 5.23
C GLU A 209 -14.50 -10.24 5.76
N GLY A 210 -14.25 -8.93 5.66
CA GLY A 210 -15.22 -7.89 5.98
C GLY A 210 -15.08 -6.64 5.09
N MET A 211 -15.44 -5.48 5.63
CA MET A 211 -15.34 -4.22 4.89
C MET A 211 -13.88 -3.80 4.71
N ALA A 212 -13.40 -3.76 3.47
CA ALA A 212 -12.06 -3.29 3.15
C ALA A 212 -11.95 -1.76 3.26
N MET A 213 -10.99 -1.29 4.04
CA MET A 213 -10.57 0.11 4.05
C MET A 213 -9.28 0.27 3.25
N HIS A 214 -9.26 1.23 2.32
CA HIS A 214 -8.15 1.43 1.38
C HIS A 214 -7.34 2.69 1.71
N PHE A 215 -6.02 2.53 1.89
CA PHE A 215 -5.08 3.58 2.20
C PHE A 215 -4.10 3.81 1.04
N LYS A 216 -4.05 5.03 0.54
CA LYS A 216 -3.01 5.48 -0.39
C LYS A 216 -1.80 5.92 0.43
N VAL A 217 -0.79 5.07 0.56
CA VAL A 217 0.37 5.35 1.40
C VAL A 217 1.25 6.41 0.74
N GLY A 218 1.58 6.22 -0.52
CA GLY A 218 2.39 7.17 -1.28
C GLY A 218 2.85 6.62 -2.61
N GLU A 219 3.63 7.43 -3.30
CA GLU A 219 4.32 7.04 -4.52
C GLU A 219 5.72 7.63 -4.53
N VAL A 220 6.62 6.90 -5.18
CA VAL A 220 7.99 7.31 -5.44
C VAL A 220 8.17 7.23 -6.93
N GLN A 221 8.76 8.26 -7.51
CA GLN A 221 8.96 8.33 -8.94
C GLN A 221 10.39 8.71 -9.26
N THR A 222 10.80 8.27 -10.44
CA THR A 222 12.08 8.56 -11.08
C THR A 222 11.77 9.04 -12.51
N ALA A 223 12.78 9.29 -13.33
CA ALA A 223 12.56 9.66 -14.73
C ALA A 223 11.91 8.53 -15.58
N PHE A 224 12.00 7.26 -15.18
CA PHE A 224 11.56 6.14 -16.03
C PHE A 224 10.47 5.25 -15.40
N HIS A 225 10.36 5.29 -14.07
CA HIS A 225 9.46 4.43 -13.31
C HIS A 225 8.73 5.20 -12.21
N THR A 226 7.46 4.86 -12.01
CA THR A 226 6.68 5.25 -10.83
C THR A 226 6.27 4.00 -10.05
N LEU A 227 6.56 3.99 -8.75
CA LEU A 227 6.11 2.97 -7.80
C LEU A 227 5.07 3.60 -6.85
N ARG A 228 3.85 3.07 -6.84
CA ARG A 228 2.77 3.51 -5.94
C ARG A 228 2.39 2.40 -4.97
N VAL A 229 2.34 2.72 -3.68
CA VAL A 229 2.00 1.77 -2.62
C VAL A 229 0.61 2.04 -2.06
N ARG A 230 -0.22 1.00 -2.01
CA ARG A 230 -1.53 1.00 -1.35
C ARG A 230 -1.59 -0.11 -0.32
N VAL A 231 -2.24 0.18 0.80
CA VAL A 231 -2.51 -0.80 1.86
C VAL A 231 -4.02 -0.90 1.98
N SER A 232 -4.55 -2.10 2.16
CA SER A 232 -5.96 -2.27 2.49
C SER A 232 -6.09 -3.23 3.66
N ALA A 233 -6.95 -2.91 4.61
CA ALA A 233 -7.18 -3.71 5.81
C ALA A 233 -8.68 -3.81 6.08
N GLU A 234 -9.11 -4.90 6.69
CA GLU A 234 -10.47 -5.06 7.22
C GLU A 234 -10.75 -4.00 8.30
N LYS A 235 -11.96 -3.42 8.28
CA LYS A 235 -12.37 -2.25 9.09
C LYS A 235 -12.22 -2.50 10.60
N GLY A 236 -12.55 -3.69 11.10
CA GLY A 236 -12.42 -4.06 12.51
C GLY A 236 -10.99 -3.88 13.03
N ARG A 237 -9.99 -3.98 12.16
CA ARG A 237 -8.56 -3.89 12.53
C ARG A 237 -8.03 -2.46 12.69
N LEU A 238 -8.91 -1.46 12.59
CA LEU A 238 -8.58 -0.04 12.51
C LEU A 238 -9.10 0.81 13.70
N GLU A 239 -9.56 0.18 14.78
CA GLU A 239 -10.20 0.89 15.90
C GLU A 239 -9.35 2.07 16.43
N LYS A 240 -8.03 1.89 16.51
CA LYS A 240 -7.07 2.92 16.95
C LYS A 240 -7.03 4.18 16.08
N LEU A 241 -7.29 4.10 14.77
CA LEU A 241 -7.35 5.31 13.92
C LEU A 241 -8.68 6.04 14.05
N GLN A 242 -9.75 5.35 14.44
CA GLN A 242 -11.09 5.94 14.57
C GLN A 242 -11.20 6.76 15.86
N GLU A 243 -10.59 6.32 16.95
CA GLU A 243 -10.53 7.04 18.22
C GLU A 243 -9.88 8.44 18.10
N GLY A 244 -8.81 8.56 17.30
CA GLY A 244 -8.12 9.83 17.05
C GLY A 244 -8.93 10.86 16.24
N ASN A 245 -9.90 10.38 15.44
CA ASN A 245 -10.80 11.25 14.68
C ASN A 245 -12.00 11.71 15.54
N HIS A 246 -12.52 10.85 16.42
CA HIS A 246 -13.61 11.21 17.34
C HIS A 246 -13.22 12.31 18.35
N LEU A 247 -11.96 12.36 18.79
CA LEU A 247 -11.45 13.44 19.65
C LEU A 247 -11.39 14.82 18.97
N ARG A 248 -11.41 14.88 17.62
CA ARG A 248 -11.41 16.14 16.87
C ARG A 248 -12.81 16.71 16.65
N GLU A 249 -13.85 15.88 16.70
CA GLU A 249 -15.24 16.33 16.51
C GLU A 249 -15.92 16.83 17.79
N ILE A 250 -15.47 16.41 18.98
CA ILE A 250 -16.11 16.78 20.27
C ILE A 250 -15.74 18.21 20.74
N LYS A 251 -14.82 18.93 20.05
CA LYS A 251 -14.41 20.32 20.40
C LYS A 251 -15.03 21.41 19.53
N ARG A 252 -16.29 21.25 19.10
CA ARG A 252 -17.09 22.36 18.55
C ARG A 252 -18.42 22.49 19.29
N THR A 253 -18.36 23.01 20.50
CA THR A 253 -19.53 23.51 21.23
C THR A 253 -19.50 25.04 21.20
N PRO A 254 -20.50 25.73 20.63
CA PRO A 254 -20.73 27.14 20.92
C PRO A 254 -21.58 27.25 22.20
N LEU A 255 -21.03 27.94 23.20
CA LEU A 255 -21.77 28.48 24.36
C LEU A 255 -22.41 29.84 24.01
N THR A 256 -23.31 30.28 24.90
CA THR A 256 -23.97 31.62 25.08
C THR A 256 -25.21 31.93 24.20
N ASN A 257 -26.41 32.28 24.71
CA ASN A 257 -26.86 32.91 25.98
C ASN A 257 -28.32 32.51 26.42
N PRO A 258 -28.74 32.77 27.69
CA PRO A 258 -30.10 32.55 28.26
C PRO A 258 -30.90 33.88 28.39
N PRO A 259 -32.04 33.96 29.14
CA PRO A 259 -33.29 33.17 29.12
C PRO A 259 -34.55 34.07 28.98
N GLU A 260 -35.75 33.51 28.71
CA GLU A 260 -36.96 33.78 29.53
C GLU A 260 -38.24 33.02 29.09
N ARG A 261 -38.97 32.62 30.14
CA ARG A 261 -40.42 32.33 30.27
C ARG A 261 -40.92 30.90 30.01
N GLU A 262 -40.96 30.20 31.14
CA GLU A 262 -41.80 29.07 31.50
C GLU A 262 -43.27 29.25 31.08
N ILE A 263 -43.82 28.23 30.42
CA ILE A 263 -45.23 27.85 30.59
C ILE A 263 -45.29 26.33 30.74
N ILE A 264 -45.65 25.93 31.95
CA ILE A 264 -45.97 24.58 32.41
C ILE A 264 -47.15 24.02 31.61
N LYS A 265 -47.07 22.74 31.18
CA LYS A 265 -48.17 21.74 31.19
C LYS A 265 -47.69 20.36 30.71
N ASP A 266 -47.50 19.45 31.66
CA ASP A 266 -47.75 17.99 31.52
C ASP A 266 -49.28 17.79 31.59
N PRO A 267 -49.92 16.82 30.90
CA PRO A 267 -49.85 15.42 31.31
C PRO A 267 -49.78 14.40 30.15
N ARG A 268 -48.85 13.46 30.27
CA ARG A 268 -48.99 12.01 30.05
C ARG A 268 -50.16 11.54 29.17
N GLN A 269 -49.84 10.92 28.03
CA GLN A 269 -50.63 9.79 27.52
C GLN A 269 -49.74 8.76 26.79
N LYS A 270 -49.84 7.52 27.27
CA LYS A 270 -49.32 6.28 26.70
C LYS A 270 -49.92 6.03 25.31
N LYS A 271 -49.13 5.47 24.37
CA LYS A 271 -49.63 4.42 23.49
C LYS A 271 -48.50 3.52 22.98
N TYR A 272 -48.82 2.22 23.07
CA TYR A 272 -48.18 1.06 22.48
C TYR A 272 -48.09 1.19 20.95
N GLU A 273 -47.08 0.60 20.30
CA GLU A 273 -47.29 -0.64 19.54
C GLU A 273 -45.98 -1.20 18.93
N GLU A 274 -45.85 -2.49 19.14
CA GLU A 274 -44.96 -3.50 18.58
C GLU A 274 -45.29 -3.73 17.09
N LYS A 275 -44.28 -3.96 16.25
CA LYS A 275 -44.34 -4.94 15.14
C LYS A 275 -42.96 -5.16 14.50
N ASP A 276 -42.53 -6.41 14.64
CA ASP A 276 -41.41 -7.08 14.00
C ASP A 276 -41.74 -7.49 12.52
N PRO A 277 -40.78 -8.06 11.76
CA PRO A 277 -40.51 -7.75 10.35
C PRO A 277 -41.14 -8.77 9.37
N PRO A 278 -40.86 -8.65 8.05
CA PRO A 278 -40.84 -9.82 7.18
C PRO A 278 -39.44 -10.14 6.66
N SER A 279 -39.10 -11.43 6.76
CA SER A 279 -38.02 -12.11 6.05
C SER A 279 -38.49 -12.65 4.70
N GLU A 280 -37.51 -12.83 3.80
CA GLU A 280 -37.46 -13.72 2.62
C GLU A 280 -38.47 -13.42 1.49
N ASP A 281 -38.14 -13.40 0.19
CA ASP A 281 -37.27 -14.30 -0.54
C ASP A 281 -36.94 -13.75 -1.96
N GLU A 282 -35.93 -14.36 -2.59
CA GLU A 282 -35.68 -14.53 -4.03
C GLU A 282 -35.43 -13.35 -5.00
N SER A 283 -34.23 -13.44 -5.58
CA SER A 283 -33.83 -13.11 -6.96
C SER A 283 -33.51 -11.65 -7.32
N ALA A 284 -32.23 -11.37 -7.57
CA ALA A 284 -31.77 -10.17 -8.25
C ALA A 284 -30.92 -10.53 -9.49
N GLN A 285 -31.53 -10.29 -10.65
CA GLN A 285 -30.94 -10.33 -11.98
C GLN A 285 -29.91 -9.20 -12.17
N PHE A 286 -28.88 -9.40 -13.01
CA PHE A 286 -28.43 -8.32 -13.93
C PHE A 286 -27.59 -8.74 -15.16
N LYS A 287 -27.52 -7.76 -16.07
CA LYS A 287 -27.16 -7.66 -17.50
C LYS A 287 -26.10 -8.60 -18.12
N LYS A 288 -26.45 -9.11 -19.31
CA LYS A 288 -25.51 -9.47 -20.39
C LYS A 288 -25.11 -8.23 -21.21
N PRO A 289 -23.82 -8.03 -21.56
CA PRO A 289 -23.38 -6.96 -22.47
C PRO A 289 -23.85 -7.19 -23.92
N LYS A 290 -24.31 -6.12 -24.59
CA LYS A 290 -24.58 -6.12 -26.04
C LYS A 290 -23.26 -6.14 -26.80
N ARG A 291 -23.07 -7.12 -27.70
CA ARG A 291 -21.98 -7.11 -28.69
C ARG A 291 -22.21 -5.97 -29.69
N PRO A 292 -21.18 -5.23 -30.13
CA PRO A 292 -21.27 -4.37 -31.29
C PRO A 292 -21.41 -5.24 -32.55
N LEU A 293 -22.42 -4.97 -33.36
CA LEU A 293 -22.51 -5.51 -34.72
C LEU A 293 -21.38 -4.90 -35.55
N ALA A 294 -20.49 -5.74 -36.06
CA ALA A 294 -19.53 -5.37 -37.09
C ALA A 294 -20.31 -4.90 -38.33
N LYS A 295 -19.99 -3.70 -38.82
CA LYS A 295 -20.37 -3.29 -40.17
C LYS A 295 -19.48 -4.07 -41.13
N VAL A 296 -20.08 -5.00 -41.86
CA VAL A 296 -19.47 -5.59 -43.06
C VAL A 296 -19.60 -4.56 -44.17
N GLN A 297 -18.49 -4.34 -44.87
CA GLN A 297 -18.41 -3.54 -46.10
C GLN A 297 -18.92 -4.36 -47.28
#